data_AF-A8N6C0-F1
#
_entry.id   AF-A8N6C0-F1
#
_cell.length_a   1.000
_cell.length_b   1.000
_cell.length_c   1.000
_cell.angle_alpha   90.00
_cell.angle_beta   90.00
_cell.angle_gamma   90.00
#
_symmetry.space_group_name_H-M   'P 1'
#
loop_
_entity.id
_entity.type
_entity.pdbx_description
1 polymer ?
#
loop_
_entity_poly.entity_id
_entity_poly.type
_entity_poly.pdbx_seq_one_letter_code
_entity_poly.pdbx_strand_id
1 'polypeptide(L)'
;MASKAKDAKVPTLKGQEAEAKILGYLKQMNRPFGAVDVAANLKGAIPKATVQKLLVALAEKGELVQKTYGKTTFFVVNQSTLEVVAAEKLTSLEAEIKTLEEENKQLAMDVKGLSSELTKAKSSLTNEELSAQIENLETENAQIHSRLLPLRQGAQPISPEELQQLQTDWEKWKTEWVRRRKVFQNLWGLAADALAPQDAAVLEEELGIECDTPEHQALEQSPLFIQKTLKRKRC
;
A
#
# COMPACT_ATOMS: atom_id res chain seq x y z
N MET A 1 33.58 -4.82 -9.45
CA MET A 1 33.87 -6.25 -9.72
C MET A 1 32.55 -7.00 -9.76
N ALA A 2 31.88 -7.04 -10.92
CA ALA A 2 30.61 -7.72 -11.08
C ALA A 2 30.86 -9.22 -11.32
N SER A 3 30.45 -10.07 -10.38
CA SER A 3 30.45 -11.51 -10.55
C SER A 3 29.36 -11.89 -11.54
N LYS A 4 29.75 -12.23 -12.78
CA LYS A 4 28.85 -12.89 -13.73
C LYS A 4 28.46 -14.25 -13.15
N ALA A 5 27.17 -14.43 -12.90
CA ALA A 5 26.58 -15.73 -12.59
C ALA A 5 26.96 -16.73 -13.69
N LYS A 6 27.54 -17.88 -13.29
CA LYS A 6 27.82 -18.99 -14.19
C LYS A 6 26.50 -19.66 -14.56
N ASP A 7 26.11 -19.56 -15.83
CA ASP A 7 25.02 -20.35 -16.40
C ASP A 7 25.27 -21.85 -16.14
N ALA A 8 24.23 -22.54 -15.69
CA ALA A 8 24.22 -23.96 -15.43
C ALA A 8 24.72 -24.73 -16.67
N LYS A 9 25.78 -25.53 -16.49
CA LYS A 9 26.46 -26.26 -17.57
C LYS A 9 25.51 -27.34 -18.12
N VAL A 10 24.91 -27.08 -19.28
CA VAL A 10 24.04 -28.04 -19.98
C VAL A 10 24.84 -29.32 -20.26
N PRO A 11 24.29 -30.52 -19.97
CA PRO A 11 24.96 -31.79 -20.23
C PRO A 11 25.37 -31.90 -21.71
N THR A 12 26.62 -32.30 -21.95
CA THR A 12 27.16 -32.44 -23.30
C THR A 12 26.62 -33.72 -23.94
N LEU A 13 25.77 -33.58 -24.94
CA LEU A 13 25.22 -34.71 -25.69
C LEU A 13 26.26 -35.25 -26.67
N LYS A 14 26.31 -36.57 -26.85
CA LYS A 14 27.30 -37.25 -27.70
C LYS A 14 26.64 -38.15 -28.73
N GLY A 15 27.32 -38.38 -29.84
CA GLY A 15 26.92 -39.37 -30.85
C GLY A 15 25.56 -39.09 -31.49
N GLN A 16 24.75 -40.14 -31.63
CA GLN A 16 23.46 -40.12 -32.31
C GLN A 16 22.44 -39.18 -31.65
N GLU A 17 22.50 -39.00 -30.32
CA GLU A 17 21.61 -38.07 -29.60
C GLU A 17 21.89 -36.61 -29.97
N ALA A 18 23.16 -36.27 -30.20
CA ALA A 18 23.57 -34.94 -30.62
C ALA A 18 23.11 -34.66 -32.06
N GLU A 19 23.20 -35.66 -32.93
CA GLU A 19 22.72 -35.60 -34.32
C GLU A 19 21.20 -35.41 -34.39
N ALA A 20 20.44 -36.26 -33.67
CA ALA A 20 18.99 -36.18 -33.60
C ALA A 20 18.50 -34.83 -33.06
N LYS A 21 19.20 -34.27 -32.05
CA LYS A 21 18.86 -32.96 -31.49
C LYS A 21 19.11 -31.81 -32.46
N ILE A 22 20.21 -31.84 -33.21
CA ILE A 22 20.50 -30.83 -34.26
C ILE A 22 19.45 -30.91 -35.36
N LEU A 23 19.15 -32.11 -35.83
CA LEU A 23 18.16 -32.33 -36.87
C LEU A 23 16.76 -31.90 -36.42
N GLY A 24 16.34 -32.28 -35.21
CA GLY A 24 15.06 -31.88 -34.63
C GLY A 24 14.93 -30.36 -34.49
N TYR A 25 15.99 -29.70 -34.02
CA TYR A 25 16.03 -28.23 -33.95
C TYR A 25 15.89 -27.57 -35.32
N LEU A 26 16.62 -28.06 -36.33
CA LEU A 26 16.57 -27.53 -37.69
C LEU A 26 15.20 -27.76 -38.34
N LYS A 27 14.57 -28.93 -38.12
CA LYS A 27 13.21 -29.23 -38.59
C LYS A 27 12.17 -28.32 -37.94
N GLN A 28 12.28 -28.06 -36.65
CA GLN A 28 11.36 -27.18 -35.93
C GLN A 28 11.48 -25.73 -36.40
N MET A 29 12.70 -25.23 -36.61
CA MET A 29 12.92 -23.83 -36.98
C MET A 29 12.76 -23.58 -38.49
N ASN A 30 13.01 -24.60 -39.32
CA ASN A 30 12.94 -24.59 -40.78
C ASN A 30 13.55 -23.35 -41.47
N ARG A 31 14.65 -22.83 -40.90
CA ARG A 31 15.39 -21.65 -41.38
C ARG A 31 16.85 -22.03 -41.68
N PRO A 32 17.54 -21.36 -42.63
CA PRO A 32 18.96 -21.58 -42.86
C PRO A 32 19.81 -21.10 -41.68
N PHE A 33 20.73 -21.92 -41.19
CA PHE A 33 21.65 -21.56 -40.10
C PHE A 33 23.11 -21.90 -40.43
N GLY A 34 24.05 -21.13 -39.88
CA GLY A 34 25.45 -21.52 -39.82
C GLY A 34 25.74 -22.40 -38.61
N ALA A 35 26.85 -23.14 -38.62
CA ALA A 35 27.22 -24.01 -37.50
C ALA A 35 27.50 -23.25 -36.19
N VAL A 36 27.92 -21.98 -36.28
CA VAL A 36 28.10 -21.09 -35.13
C VAL A 36 26.74 -20.83 -34.46
N ASP A 37 25.73 -20.49 -35.27
CA ASP A 37 24.40 -20.12 -34.80
C ASP A 37 23.69 -21.33 -34.18
N VAL A 38 23.80 -22.51 -34.82
CA VAL A 38 23.24 -23.76 -34.28
C VAL A 38 23.88 -24.08 -32.92
N ALA A 39 25.21 -23.96 -32.79
CA ALA A 39 25.88 -24.22 -31.51
C ALA A 39 25.46 -23.24 -30.40
N ALA A 40 25.24 -21.97 -30.75
CA ALA A 40 24.76 -20.94 -29.84
C ALA A 40 23.30 -21.17 -29.42
N ASN A 41 22.42 -21.48 -30.38
CA ASN A 41 20.99 -21.71 -30.14
C ASN A 41 20.73 -22.98 -29.31
N LEU A 42 21.61 -23.98 -29.43
CA LEU A 42 21.60 -25.17 -28.57
C LEU A 42 22.25 -24.93 -27.20
N LYS A 43 22.55 -23.67 -26.85
CA LYS A 43 23.10 -23.23 -25.55
C LYS A 43 24.35 -24.02 -25.12
N GLY A 44 25.20 -24.37 -26.08
CA GLY A 44 26.43 -25.13 -25.80
C GLY A 44 26.22 -26.60 -25.41
N ALA A 45 25.01 -27.16 -25.61
CA ALA A 45 24.75 -28.59 -25.37
C ALA A 45 25.62 -29.51 -26.24
N ILE A 46 26.13 -29.00 -27.37
CA ILE A 46 27.02 -29.71 -28.29
C ILE A 46 28.19 -28.78 -28.63
N PRO A 47 29.46 -29.23 -28.57
CA PRO A 47 30.60 -28.39 -28.92
C PRO A 47 30.55 -27.96 -30.39
N LYS A 48 30.94 -26.70 -30.69
CA LYS A 48 30.89 -26.12 -32.04
C LYS A 48 31.56 -26.98 -33.12
N ALA A 49 32.72 -27.56 -32.82
CA ALA A 49 33.43 -28.43 -33.75
C ALA A 49 32.63 -29.70 -34.07
N THR A 50 31.91 -30.24 -33.09
CA THR A 50 31.02 -31.39 -33.25
C THR A 50 29.78 -31.01 -34.04
N VAL A 51 29.18 -29.84 -33.78
CA VAL A 51 28.04 -29.32 -34.56
C VAL A 51 28.39 -29.20 -36.04
N GLN A 52 29.54 -28.60 -36.37
CA GLN A 52 29.98 -28.49 -37.77
C GLN A 52 30.10 -29.87 -38.45
N LYS A 53 30.72 -30.84 -37.77
CA LYS A 53 30.88 -32.20 -38.32
C LYS A 53 29.53 -32.90 -38.54
N LEU A 54 28.62 -32.79 -37.57
CA LEU A 54 27.30 -33.41 -37.65
C LEU A 54 26.42 -32.76 -38.72
N LEU A 55 26.50 -31.44 -38.91
CA LEU A 55 25.77 -30.74 -39.97
C LEU A 55 26.23 -31.17 -41.37
N VAL A 56 27.54 -31.35 -41.56
CA VAL A 56 28.08 -31.87 -42.82
C VAL A 56 27.63 -33.32 -43.04
N ALA A 57 27.72 -34.18 -42.00
CA ALA A 57 27.25 -35.56 -42.10
C ALA A 57 25.75 -35.67 -42.41
N LEU A 58 24.91 -34.81 -41.82
CA LEU A 58 23.47 -34.74 -42.10
C LEU A 58 23.18 -34.20 -43.52
N ALA A 59 24.05 -33.34 -44.04
CA ALA A 59 23.96 -32.88 -45.43
C ALA A 59 24.36 -33.99 -46.42
N GLU A 60 25.39 -34.77 -46.10
CA GLU A 60 25.80 -35.95 -46.89
C GLU A 60 24.74 -37.05 -46.90
N LYS A 61 24.02 -37.24 -45.79
CA LYS A 61 22.86 -38.15 -45.69
C LYS A 61 21.63 -37.66 -46.48
N GLY A 62 21.65 -36.42 -47.00
CA GLY A 62 20.55 -35.84 -47.78
C GLY A 62 19.40 -35.27 -46.93
N GLU A 63 19.52 -35.28 -45.60
CA GLU A 63 18.52 -34.71 -44.69
C GLU A 63 18.59 -33.18 -44.64
N LEU A 64 19.79 -32.63 -44.82
CA LEU A 64 20.03 -31.20 -44.93
C LEU A 64 20.58 -30.84 -46.32
N VAL A 65 20.32 -29.62 -46.75
CA VAL A 65 20.97 -29.00 -47.90
C VAL A 65 22.00 -28.01 -47.38
N GLN A 66 23.24 -28.15 -47.84
CA GLN A 66 24.32 -27.23 -47.51
C GLN A 66 24.63 -26.30 -48.69
N LYS A 67 24.90 -25.03 -48.39
CA LYS A 67 25.38 -24.06 -49.38
C LYS A 67 26.47 -23.19 -48.78
N THR A 68 27.58 -23.07 -49.50
CA THR A 68 28.74 -22.29 -49.06
C THR A 68 28.73 -20.91 -49.74
N TYR A 69 28.85 -19.86 -48.93
CA TYR A 69 29.00 -18.48 -49.36
C TYR A 69 30.32 -17.93 -48.80
N GLY A 70 31.33 -17.81 -49.66
CA GLY A 70 32.67 -17.42 -49.24
C GLY A 70 33.26 -18.39 -48.22
N LYS A 71 33.52 -17.92 -47.00
CA LYS A 71 34.08 -18.72 -45.90
C LYS A 71 33.02 -19.40 -45.01
N THR A 72 31.73 -19.13 -45.22
CA THR A 72 30.65 -19.59 -44.34
C THR A 72 29.74 -20.57 -45.06
N THR A 73 29.43 -21.69 -44.42
CA THR A 73 28.47 -22.69 -44.93
C THR A 73 27.18 -22.61 -44.13
N PHE A 74 26.06 -22.54 -44.84
CA PHE A 74 24.72 -22.57 -44.27
C PHE A 74 24.07 -23.92 -44.54
N PHE A 75 23.30 -24.38 -43.57
CA PHE A 75 22.56 -25.64 -43.59
C PHE A 75 21.08 -25.33 -43.40
N VAL A 76 20.24 -25.95 -44.22
CA VAL A 76 18.78 -25.90 -44.11
C VAL A 76 18.22 -27.30 -44.27
N VAL A 77 17.06 -27.58 -43.67
CA VAL A 77 16.38 -28.86 -43.90
C VAL A 77 16.05 -28.99 -45.38
N ASN A 78 16.23 -30.19 -45.91
CA ASN A 78 15.92 -30.46 -47.30
C ASN A 78 14.41 -30.24 -47.56
N GLN A 79 14.07 -29.17 -48.28
CA GLN A 79 12.67 -28.82 -48.57
C GLN A 79 12.05 -29.73 -49.65
N SER A 80 12.87 -30.45 -50.43
CA SER A 80 12.36 -31.31 -51.50
C SER A 80 11.64 -32.56 -50.98
N THR A 81 11.83 -32.91 -49.70
CA THR A 81 11.14 -34.04 -49.05
C THR A 81 9.83 -33.63 -48.38
N LEU A 82 9.49 -32.33 -48.38
CA LEU A 82 8.23 -31.83 -47.84
C LEU A 82 7.10 -31.97 -48.86
N GLU A 83 5.89 -32.27 -48.37
CA GLU A 83 4.71 -32.36 -49.22
C GLU A 83 4.41 -30.98 -49.85
N VAL A 84 4.35 -30.94 -51.17
CA VAL A 84 3.85 -29.76 -51.89
C VAL A 84 2.33 -29.80 -51.82
N VAL A 85 1.76 -28.92 -50.99
CA VAL A 85 0.31 -28.82 -50.83
C VAL A 85 -0.30 -28.20 -52.09
N ALA A 86 -1.34 -28.84 -52.64
CA ALA A 86 -2.08 -28.32 -53.79
C ALA A 86 -2.81 -27.02 -53.45
N ALA A 87 -3.03 -26.15 -54.46
CA ALA A 87 -3.64 -24.83 -54.25
C ALA A 87 -5.02 -24.90 -53.55
N GLU A 88 -5.83 -25.91 -53.86
CA GLU A 88 -7.14 -26.13 -53.23
C GLU A 88 -7.05 -26.47 -51.74
N LYS A 89 -6.02 -27.23 -51.33
CA LYS A 89 -5.77 -27.54 -49.91
C LYS A 89 -5.21 -26.32 -49.18
N LEU A 90 -4.45 -25.45 -49.86
CA LEU A 90 -3.98 -24.20 -49.27
C LEU A 90 -5.15 -23.26 -48.97
N THR A 91 -6.09 -23.10 -49.92
CA THR A 91 -7.26 -22.24 -49.69
C THR A 91 -8.16 -22.77 -48.57
N SER A 92 -8.32 -24.09 -48.42
CA SER A 92 -9.06 -24.68 -47.29
C SER A 92 -8.36 -24.43 -45.96
N LEU A 93 -7.04 -24.57 -45.89
CA LEU A 93 -6.26 -24.31 -44.68
C LEU A 93 -6.28 -22.83 -44.30
N GLU A 94 -6.21 -21.92 -45.27
CA GLU A 94 -6.34 -20.47 -45.03
C GLU A 94 -7.72 -20.10 -44.47
N ALA A 95 -8.78 -20.77 -44.93
CA ALA A 95 -10.12 -20.58 -44.38
C ALA A 95 -10.20 -21.09 -42.93
N GLU A 96 -9.64 -22.26 -42.65
CA GLU A 96 -9.59 -22.85 -41.31
C GLU A 96 -8.77 -21.99 -40.32
N ILE A 97 -7.63 -21.46 -40.76
CA ILE A 97 -6.82 -20.52 -39.96
C ILE A 97 -7.65 -19.29 -39.61
N LYS A 98 -8.35 -18.69 -40.57
CA LYS A 98 -9.20 -17.52 -40.32
C LYS A 98 -10.33 -17.82 -39.33
N THR A 99 -10.97 -18.99 -39.44
CA THR A 99 -12.02 -19.38 -38.48
C THR A 99 -11.46 -19.56 -37.08
N LEU A 100 -10.32 -20.26 -36.95
CA LEU A 100 -9.66 -20.48 -35.66
C LEU A 100 -9.12 -19.18 -35.04
N GLU A 101 -8.67 -18.22 -35.85
CA GLU A 101 -8.24 -16.90 -35.38
C GLU A 101 -9.40 -16.10 -34.80
N GLU A 102 -10.56 -16.08 -35.46
CA GLU A 102 -11.74 -15.38 -34.94
C GLU A 102 -12.31 -16.08 -33.70
N GLU A 103 -12.35 -17.42 -33.67
CA GLU A 103 -12.73 -18.17 -32.47
C GLU A 103 -11.81 -17.89 -31.28
N ASN A 104 -10.49 -17.89 -31.50
CA ASN A 104 -9.52 -17.55 -30.44
C ASN A 104 -9.71 -16.13 -29.92
N LYS A 105 -9.98 -15.18 -30.81
CA LYS A 105 -10.24 -13.80 -30.45
C LYS A 105 -11.52 -13.68 -29.62
N GLN A 106 -12.59 -14.38 -29.99
CA GLN A 106 -13.83 -14.42 -29.22
C GLN A 106 -13.61 -15.03 -27.84
N LEU A 107 -12.95 -16.19 -27.76
CA LEU A 107 -12.63 -16.85 -26.49
C LEU A 107 -11.76 -15.96 -25.60
N ALA A 108 -10.79 -15.23 -26.17
CA ALA A 108 -9.97 -14.29 -25.41
C ALA A 108 -10.79 -13.13 -24.82
N MET A 109 -11.80 -12.64 -25.56
CA MET A 109 -12.74 -11.64 -25.05
C MET A 109 -13.60 -12.19 -23.92
N ASP A 110 -14.09 -13.43 -24.04
CA ASP A 110 -14.92 -14.09 -23.03
C ASP A 110 -14.14 -14.33 -21.74
N VAL A 111 -12.89 -14.80 -21.84
CA VAL A 111 -12.00 -14.96 -20.67
C VAL A 111 -11.78 -13.63 -19.97
N LYS A 112 -11.60 -12.54 -20.73
CA LYS A 112 -11.45 -11.19 -20.14
C LYS A 112 -12.73 -10.73 -19.44
N GLY A 113 -13.90 -11.01 -20.02
CA GLY A 113 -15.20 -10.74 -19.38
C GLY A 113 -15.37 -11.50 -18.08
N LEU A 114 -15.24 -12.83 -18.14
CA LEU A 114 -15.43 -13.72 -16.98
C LEU A 114 -14.41 -13.46 -15.86
N SER A 115 -13.16 -13.15 -16.21
CA SER A 115 -12.16 -12.77 -15.20
C SER A 115 -12.48 -11.45 -14.49
N SER A 116 -13.07 -10.48 -15.20
CA SER A 116 -13.55 -9.23 -14.58
C SER A 116 -14.71 -9.51 -13.62
N GLU A 117 -15.68 -10.32 -14.02
CA GLU A 117 -16.82 -10.71 -13.17
C GLU A 117 -16.36 -11.48 -11.93
N LEU A 118 -15.46 -12.44 -12.11
CA LEU A 118 -14.86 -13.19 -11.01
C LEU A 118 -14.11 -12.28 -10.04
N THR A 119 -13.37 -11.29 -10.54
CA THR A 119 -12.67 -10.32 -9.69
C THR A 119 -13.66 -9.48 -8.89
N LYS A 120 -14.77 -9.04 -9.50
CA LYS A 120 -15.84 -8.31 -8.80
C LYS A 120 -16.47 -9.18 -7.71
N ALA A 121 -16.83 -10.42 -8.03
CA ALA A 121 -17.43 -11.35 -7.07
C ALA A 121 -16.49 -11.70 -5.90
N LYS A 122 -15.18 -11.79 -6.16
CA LYS A 122 -14.17 -12.02 -5.10
C LYS A 122 -13.81 -10.77 -4.29
N SER A 123 -14.14 -9.58 -4.78
CA SER A 123 -13.89 -8.34 -4.05
C SER A 123 -14.94 -8.05 -2.97
N SER A 124 -16.12 -8.67 -3.06
CA SER A 124 -17.11 -8.67 -1.99
C SER A 124 -16.79 -9.74 -0.95
N LEU A 125 -17.03 -9.40 0.32
CA LEU A 125 -17.04 -10.39 1.41
C LEU A 125 -18.06 -11.48 1.11
N THR A 126 -17.74 -12.70 1.55
CA THR A 126 -18.69 -13.80 1.51
C THR A 126 -19.84 -13.54 2.49
N ASN A 127 -20.99 -14.19 2.26
CA ASN A 127 -22.14 -14.06 3.15
C ASN A 127 -21.82 -14.46 4.61
N GLU A 128 -20.93 -15.44 4.79
CA GLU A 128 -20.46 -15.89 6.10
C GLU A 128 -19.61 -14.80 6.78
N GLU A 129 -18.66 -14.21 6.06
CA GLU A 129 -17.84 -13.11 6.57
C GLU A 129 -18.66 -11.85 6.87
N LEU A 130 -19.66 -11.53 6.03
CA LEU A 130 -20.59 -10.43 6.29
C LEU A 130 -21.40 -10.68 7.57
N SER A 131 -21.89 -11.89 7.77
CA SER A 131 -22.65 -12.26 8.98
C SER A 131 -21.79 -12.11 10.23
N ALA A 132 -20.53 -12.57 10.18
CA ALA A 132 -19.58 -12.41 11.27
C ALA A 132 -19.23 -10.93 11.53
N GLN A 133 -19.08 -10.10 10.48
CA GLN A 133 -18.86 -8.67 10.66
C GLN A 133 -20.06 -7.96 11.28
N ILE A 134 -21.28 -8.32 10.89
CA ILE A 134 -22.51 -7.75 11.48
C ILE A 134 -22.55 -8.08 12.97
N GLU A 135 -22.34 -9.34 13.36
CA GLU A 135 -22.33 -9.76 14.76
C GLU A 135 -21.25 -9.01 15.57
N ASN A 136 -20.05 -8.87 15.01
CA ASN A 136 -18.97 -8.10 15.66
C ASN A 136 -19.34 -6.61 15.83
N LEU A 137 -19.92 -5.98 14.81
CA LEU A 137 -20.33 -4.58 14.89
C LEU A 137 -21.51 -4.36 15.84
N GLU A 138 -22.45 -5.31 15.90
CA GLU A 138 -23.57 -5.28 16.85
C GLU A 138 -23.08 -5.40 18.30
N THR A 139 -22.13 -6.30 18.56
CA THR A 139 -21.52 -6.43 19.89
C THR A 139 -20.71 -5.20 20.26
N GLU A 140 -19.94 -4.62 19.34
CA GLU A 140 -19.19 -3.38 19.58
C GLU A 140 -20.14 -2.20 19.86
N ASN A 141 -21.21 -2.05 19.08
CA ASN A 141 -22.23 -1.03 19.32
C ASN A 141 -22.88 -1.21 20.70
N ALA A 142 -23.25 -2.43 21.08
CA ALA A 142 -23.81 -2.70 22.40
C ALA A 142 -22.83 -2.32 23.53
N GLN A 143 -21.55 -2.63 23.38
CA GLN A 143 -20.51 -2.22 24.33
C GLN A 143 -20.35 -0.70 24.41
N ILE A 144 -20.30 -0.01 23.27
CA ILE A 144 -20.21 1.47 23.23
C ILE A 144 -21.45 2.10 23.87
N HIS A 145 -22.64 1.59 23.56
CA HIS A 145 -23.89 2.07 24.14
C HIS A 145 -23.93 1.87 25.65
N SER A 146 -23.54 0.69 26.16
CA SER A 146 -23.49 0.44 27.61
C SER A 146 -22.51 1.37 28.34
N ARG A 147 -21.39 1.75 27.71
CA ARG A 147 -20.44 2.73 28.26
C ARG A 147 -20.97 4.16 28.21
N LEU A 148 -21.69 4.53 27.15
CA LEU A 148 -22.27 5.86 26.99
C LEU A 148 -23.45 6.14 27.93
N LEU A 149 -24.26 5.12 28.23
CA LEU A 149 -25.48 5.23 29.02
C LEU A 149 -25.26 5.87 30.41
N PRO A 150 -24.30 5.41 31.26
CA PRO A 150 -24.02 6.04 32.54
C PRO A 150 -23.41 7.45 32.39
N LEU A 151 -22.62 7.70 31.33
CA LEU A 151 -22.04 9.02 31.05
C LEU A 151 -23.12 10.06 30.68
N ARG A 152 -24.24 9.61 30.09
CA ARG A 152 -25.39 10.46 29.76
C ARG A 152 -26.39 10.61 30.91
N GLN A 153 -26.48 9.62 31.80
CA GLN A 153 -27.36 9.68 32.99
C GLN A 153 -26.74 10.49 34.13
N GLY A 154 -25.43 10.68 34.14
CA GLY A 154 -24.73 11.58 35.06
C GLY A 154 -24.93 13.07 34.74
N ALA A 155 -24.04 13.92 35.26
CA ALA A 155 -24.03 15.35 34.98
C ALA A 155 -23.92 15.62 33.47
N GLN A 156 -24.66 16.61 32.96
CA GLN A 156 -24.60 16.99 31.55
C GLN A 156 -23.15 17.27 31.15
N PRO A 157 -22.65 16.65 30.06
CA PRO A 157 -21.29 16.91 29.60
C PRO A 157 -21.21 18.36 29.11
N ILE A 158 -20.49 19.20 29.87
CA ILE A 158 -20.18 20.58 29.49
C ILE A 158 -19.42 20.53 28.16
N SER A 159 -19.88 21.33 27.20
CA SER A 159 -19.23 21.38 25.90
C SER A 159 -17.80 21.93 26.03
N PRO A 160 -16.87 21.57 25.13
CA PRO A 160 -15.52 22.13 25.18
C PRO A 160 -15.52 23.67 25.07
N GLU A 161 -16.50 24.24 24.38
CA GLU A 161 -16.67 25.68 24.22
C GLU A 161 -17.14 26.35 25.52
N GLU A 162 -18.15 25.78 26.18
CA GLU A 162 -18.63 26.26 27.48
C GLU A 162 -17.54 26.19 28.55
N LEU A 163 -16.73 25.12 28.55
CA LEU A 163 -15.61 24.98 29.47
C LEU A 163 -14.54 26.05 29.22
N GLN A 164 -14.26 26.38 27.96
CA GLN A 164 -13.32 27.45 27.62
C GLN A 164 -13.85 28.82 28.05
N GLN A 165 -15.13 29.11 27.81
CA GLN A 165 -15.78 30.35 28.26
C GLN A 165 -15.70 30.49 29.78
N LEU A 166 -16.02 29.43 30.52
CA LEU A 166 -15.93 29.40 31.98
C LEU A 166 -14.49 29.67 32.47
N GLN A 167 -13.48 29.10 31.80
CA GLN A 167 -12.08 29.37 32.11
C GLN A 167 -11.68 30.82 31.84
N THR A 168 -12.13 31.41 30.73
CA THR A 168 -11.85 32.82 30.42
C THR A 168 -12.53 33.78 31.39
N ASP A 169 -13.76 33.49 31.79
CA ASP A 169 -14.50 34.28 32.76
C ASP A 169 -13.86 34.18 34.14
N TRP A 170 -13.47 32.97 34.56
CA TRP A 170 -12.75 32.76 35.81
C TRP A 170 -11.47 33.60 35.88
N GLU A 171 -10.62 33.55 34.85
CA GLU A 171 -9.36 34.30 34.85
C GLU A 171 -9.59 35.82 34.83
N LYS A 172 -10.62 36.28 34.10
CA LYS A 172 -11.00 37.70 34.05
C LYS A 172 -11.46 38.19 35.42
N TRP A 173 -12.42 37.51 36.04
CA TRP A 173 -13.04 37.96 37.29
C TRP A 173 -12.10 37.83 38.48
N LYS A 174 -11.29 36.77 38.52
CA LYS A 174 -10.21 36.61 39.49
C LYS A 174 -9.21 37.76 39.42
N THR A 175 -8.75 38.10 38.22
CA THR A 175 -7.79 39.20 38.01
C THR A 175 -8.40 40.54 38.44
N GLU A 176 -9.65 40.80 38.07
CA GLU A 176 -10.35 42.01 38.47
C GLU A 176 -10.55 42.10 39.98
N TRP A 177 -10.92 41.01 40.65
CA TRP A 177 -11.08 40.98 42.10
C TRP A 177 -9.78 41.35 42.82
N VAL A 178 -8.67 40.67 42.51
CA VAL A 178 -7.35 40.97 43.12
C VAL A 178 -6.93 42.41 42.84
N ARG A 179 -7.13 42.89 41.60
CA ARG A 179 -6.79 44.27 41.22
C ARG A 179 -7.60 45.29 42.02
N ARG A 180 -8.91 45.12 42.10
CA ARG A 180 -9.82 46.05 42.81
C ARG A 180 -9.54 46.06 44.30
N ARG A 181 -9.34 44.88 44.90
CA ARG A 181 -8.96 44.76 46.32
C ARG A 181 -7.65 45.49 46.61
N LYS A 182 -6.64 45.34 45.75
CA LYS A 182 -5.36 46.05 45.90
C LYS A 182 -5.50 47.57 45.79
N VAL A 183 -6.31 48.06 44.83
CA VAL A 183 -6.58 49.49 44.70
C VAL A 183 -7.25 50.04 45.95
N PHE A 184 -8.26 49.34 46.46
CA PHE A 184 -8.95 49.70 47.69
C PHE A 184 -8.00 49.71 48.90
N GLN A 185 -7.23 48.63 49.12
CA GLN A 185 -6.29 48.53 50.22
C GLN A 185 -5.23 49.64 50.19
N ASN A 186 -4.73 50.01 49.01
CA ASN A 186 -3.79 51.13 48.87
C ASN A 186 -4.42 52.46 49.26
N LEU A 187 -5.65 52.73 48.80
CA LEU A 187 -6.38 53.96 49.12
C LEU A 187 -6.76 54.02 50.60
N TRP A 188 -7.24 52.92 51.15
CA TRP A 188 -7.56 52.80 52.57
C TRP A 188 -6.32 52.98 53.44
N GLY A 189 -5.19 52.38 53.07
CA GLY A 189 -3.91 52.58 53.77
C GLY A 189 -3.52 54.06 53.84
N LEU A 190 -3.62 54.80 52.73
CA LEU A 190 -3.34 56.24 52.72
C LEU A 190 -4.27 57.07 53.61
N ALA A 191 -5.55 56.67 53.71
CA ALA A 191 -6.53 57.34 54.57
C ALA A 191 -6.33 56.98 56.06
N ALA A 192 -6.05 55.71 56.34
CA ALA A 192 -5.87 55.18 57.68
C ALA A 192 -4.53 55.59 58.30
N ASP A 193 -3.46 55.80 57.51
CA ASP A 193 -2.14 56.25 57.98
C ASP A 193 -2.18 57.61 58.71
N ALA A 194 -3.19 58.44 58.41
CA ALA A 194 -3.40 59.74 59.05
C ALA A 194 -4.17 59.65 60.38
N LEU A 195 -4.67 58.46 60.75
CA LEU A 195 -5.53 58.22 61.90
C LEU A 195 -4.86 57.28 62.91
N ALA A 196 -5.29 57.35 64.18
CA ALA A 196 -4.92 56.32 65.14
C ALA A 196 -5.62 54.99 64.78
N PRO A 197 -5.03 53.81 65.07
CA PRO A 197 -5.59 52.52 64.67
C PRO A 197 -7.02 52.24 65.16
N GLN A 198 -7.40 52.80 66.32
CA GLN A 198 -8.76 52.67 66.87
C GLN A 198 -9.76 53.54 66.08
N ASP A 199 -9.37 54.75 65.72
CA ASP A 199 -10.21 55.68 64.95
C ASP A 199 -10.39 55.20 63.51
N ALA A 200 -9.36 54.59 62.92
CA ALA A 200 -9.45 53.96 61.61
C ALA A 200 -10.44 52.79 61.58
N ALA A 201 -10.47 51.96 62.63
CA ALA A 201 -11.41 50.84 62.74
C ALA A 201 -12.87 51.31 62.91
N VAL A 202 -13.10 52.36 63.72
CA VAL A 202 -14.43 52.97 63.86
C VAL A 202 -14.89 53.56 62.53
N LEU A 203 -14.00 54.25 61.81
CA LEU A 203 -14.32 54.80 60.49
C LEU A 203 -14.61 53.70 59.45
N GLU A 204 -13.93 52.56 59.51
CA GLU A 204 -14.18 51.41 58.63
C GLU A 204 -15.62 50.87 58.81
N GLU A 205 -16.04 50.74 60.07
CA GLU A 205 -17.38 50.30 60.45
C GLU A 205 -18.46 51.32 60.07
N GLU A 206 -18.22 52.62 60.32
CA GLU A 206 -19.14 53.71 59.94
C GLU A 206 -19.34 53.82 58.43
N LEU A 207 -18.28 53.57 57.64
CA LEU A 207 -18.33 53.56 56.18
C LEU A 207 -18.90 52.24 55.62
N GLY A 208 -19.14 51.23 56.47
CA GLY A 208 -19.70 49.95 56.08
C GLY A 208 -18.77 49.15 55.16
N ILE A 209 -17.46 49.24 55.38
CA ILE A 209 -16.47 48.52 54.58
C ILE A 209 -16.45 47.04 55.00
N GLU A 210 -16.84 46.16 54.09
CA GLU A 210 -16.78 44.70 54.30
C GLU A 210 -15.52 44.11 53.64
N CYS A 211 -14.68 43.47 54.44
CA CYS A 211 -13.48 42.77 53.97
C CYS A 211 -13.80 41.34 53.49
N ASP A 212 -12.87 40.76 52.72
CA ASP A 212 -12.97 39.38 52.24
C ASP A 212 -13.17 38.37 53.37
N THR A 213 -14.21 37.55 53.26
CA THR A 213 -14.56 36.51 54.24
C THR A 213 -13.56 35.33 54.22
N PRO A 214 -13.57 34.43 55.22
CA PRO A 214 -12.71 33.25 55.23
C PRO A 214 -12.87 32.33 54.00
N GLU A 215 -14.05 32.31 53.38
CA GLU A 215 -14.31 31.55 52.16
C GLU A 215 -13.52 32.09 50.96
N HIS A 216 -13.40 33.42 50.86
CA HIS A 216 -12.58 34.07 49.86
C HIS A 216 -11.10 33.73 50.04
N GLN A 217 -10.61 33.74 51.28
CA GLN A 217 -9.23 33.39 51.59
C GLN A 217 -8.92 31.91 51.28
N ALA A 218 -9.87 31.01 51.58
CA ALA A 218 -9.76 29.60 51.22
C ALA A 218 -9.76 29.40 49.71
N LEU A 219 -10.56 30.17 48.97
CA LEU A 219 -10.58 30.15 47.50
C LEU A 219 -9.25 30.61 46.90
N GLU A 220 -8.60 31.63 47.46
CA GLU A 220 -7.27 32.08 47.01
C GLU A 220 -6.17 31.05 47.26
N GLN A 221 -6.28 30.28 48.33
CA GLN A 221 -5.38 29.17 48.65
C GLN A 221 -5.68 27.91 47.83
N SER A 222 -6.81 27.88 47.14
CA SER A 222 -7.24 26.70 46.39
C SER A 222 -6.43 26.51 45.09
N PRO A 223 -6.33 25.27 44.58
CA PRO A 223 -5.71 24.99 43.29
C PRO A 223 -6.36 25.73 42.12
N LEU A 224 -7.65 26.09 42.21
CA LEU A 224 -8.36 26.86 41.17
C LEU A 224 -7.80 28.27 41.00
N PHE A 225 -7.22 28.81 42.08
CA PHE A 225 -6.62 30.14 42.10
C PHE A 225 -5.10 30.08 41.88
N ILE A 226 -4.42 29.03 42.34
CA ILE A 226 -2.95 28.91 42.22
C ILE A 226 -2.54 28.35 40.85
N GLN A 227 -3.30 27.44 40.25
CA GLN A 227 -2.94 26.84 38.97
C GLN A 227 -3.38 27.69 37.78
N LYS A 228 -2.43 28.06 36.91
CA LYS A 228 -2.76 28.57 35.57
C LYS A 228 -3.25 27.40 34.73
N THR A 229 -4.57 27.35 34.51
CA THR A 229 -5.29 26.41 33.63
C THR A 229 -5.41 24.97 34.14
N LEU A 230 -6.65 24.56 34.45
CA LEU A 230 -7.04 23.15 34.58
C LEU A 230 -7.01 22.48 33.20
N LYS A 231 -5.81 22.24 32.66
CA LYS A 231 -5.67 21.37 31.48
C LYS A 231 -5.90 19.93 31.94
N ARG A 232 -7.15 19.48 31.90
CA ARG A 232 -7.44 18.05 31.89
C ARG A 232 -6.72 17.45 30.67
N LYS A 233 -5.65 16.69 30.91
CA LYS A 233 -5.07 15.81 29.89
C LYS A 233 -6.17 14.84 29.49
N ARG A 234 -6.62 14.90 28.24
CA ARG A 234 -7.46 13.86 27.66
C ARG A 234 -6.62 12.58 27.61
N CYS A 235 -7.10 11.52 28.24
CA CYS A 235 -6.73 10.15 27.89
C CYS A 235 -7.42 9.78 26.58
#